data_AF-E8N2D0-F1
#
_entry.id   AF-E8N2D0-F1
#
_cell.length_a   1.000
_cell.length_b   1.000
_cell.length_c   1.000
_cell.angle_alpha   90.00
_cell.angle_beta   90.00
_cell.angle_gamma   90.00
#
_symmetry.space_group_name_H-M   'P 1'
#
loop_
_entity.id
_entity.type
_entity.pdbx_description
1 polymer ?
#
loop_
_entity_poly.entity_id
_entity_poly.type
_entity_poly.pdbx_seq_one_letter_code
_entity_poly.pdbx_strand_id
1 'polypeptide(L)'
;MAMEIARLIERIQQKIAEVESLYQRQSGGASFCQVQRDGRVTGGLKYEEGRMVALHFARRALQQRGEAGLADIEEEEQTWLKALADLQAKPSLPMLWLAYRQGGVDAFHWLREQFGE
;
A
#
# COMPACT_ATOMS: atom_id res chain seq x y z
N MET A 1 -2.19 5.24 -24.13
CA MET A 1 -2.70 5.85 -22.87
C MET A 1 -3.70 4.95 -22.16
N ALA A 2 -4.93 4.71 -22.67
CA ALA A 2 -5.88 3.80 -22.00
C ALA A 2 -5.36 2.35 -21.82
N MET A 3 -4.66 1.82 -22.83
CA MET A 3 -4.01 0.50 -22.74
C MET A 3 -2.88 0.44 -21.70
N GLU A 4 -2.22 1.57 -21.40
CA GLU A 4 -1.17 1.63 -20.38
C GLU A 4 -1.74 1.62 -18.97
N ILE A 5 -2.85 2.35 -18.74
CA ILE A 5 -3.56 2.31 -17.46
C ILE A 5 -4.12 0.91 -17.17
N ALA A 6 -4.66 0.21 -18.18
CA ALA A 6 -5.14 -1.16 -18.01
C ALA A 6 -4.02 -2.12 -17.59
N ARG A 7 -2.87 -2.08 -18.27
CA ARG A 7 -1.68 -2.87 -17.92
C ARG A 7 -1.17 -2.56 -16.53
N LEU A 8 -1.17 -1.29 -16.14
CA LEU A 8 -0.77 -0.89 -14.80
C LEU A 8 -1.71 -1.44 -13.74
N ILE A 9 -3.04 -1.36 -13.96
CA ILE A 9 -4.02 -1.96 -13.06
C ILE A 9 -3.76 -3.46 -12.90
N GLU A 10 -3.43 -4.18 -13.97
CA GLU A 10 -3.05 -5.60 -13.91
C GLU A 10 -1.78 -5.84 -13.08
N ARG A 11 -0.72 -5.04 -13.28
CA ARG A 11 0.50 -5.11 -12.45
C ARG A 11 0.21 -4.86 -10.97
N ILE A 12 -0.64 -3.88 -10.67
CA ILE A 12 -1.07 -3.58 -9.29
C ILE A 12 -1.83 -4.78 -8.70
N GLN A 13 -2.71 -5.42 -9.46
CA GLN A 13 -3.43 -6.61 -9.02
C GLN A 13 -2.48 -7.77 -8.71
N GLN A 14 -1.48 -8.00 -9.57
CA GLN A 14 -0.45 -9.01 -9.31
C GLN A 14 0.35 -8.69 -8.04
N LYS A 15 0.70 -7.41 -7.83
CA LYS A 15 1.43 -6.98 -6.64
C LYS A 15 0.59 -7.13 -5.36
N ILE A 16 -0.71 -6.84 -5.42
CA ILE A 16 -1.65 -7.08 -4.31
C ILE A 16 -1.65 -8.58 -3.95
N ALA A 17 -1.74 -9.47 -4.94
CA ALA A 17 -1.72 -10.91 -4.69
C ALA A 17 -0.39 -11.39 -4.07
N GLU A 18 0.75 -10.81 -4.48
CA GLU A 18 2.06 -11.08 -3.87
C GLU A 18 2.09 -10.66 -2.38
N VAL A 19 1.64 -9.44 -2.09
CA VAL A 19 1.60 -8.92 -0.71
C VAL A 19 0.60 -9.72 0.14
N GLU A 20 -0.55 -10.09 -0.41
CA GLU A 20 -1.53 -10.90 0.30
C GLU A 20 -1.00 -12.31 0.62
N SER A 21 -0.24 -12.92 -0.30
CA SER A 21 0.43 -14.21 -0.05
C SER A 21 1.50 -14.10 1.04
N LEU A 22 2.27 -13.01 1.07
CA LEU A 22 3.20 -12.72 2.17
C LEU A 22 2.46 -12.55 3.50
N TYR A 23 1.38 -11.78 3.49
CA TYR A 23 0.53 -11.54 4.65
C TYR A 23 -0.04 -12.84 5.22
N GLN A 24 -0.60 -13.70 4.37
CA GLN A 24 -1.15 -15.00 4.76
C GLN A 24 -0.09 -15.92 5.36
N ARG A 25 1.12 -15.96 4.79
CA ARG A 25 2.21 -16.77 5.35
C ARG A 25 2.59 -16.32 6.76
N GLN A 26 2.64 -15.01 7.00
CA GLN A 26 3.01 -14.45 8.30
C GLN A 26 1.86 -14.52 9.32
N SER A 27 0.61 -14.55 8.88
CA SER A 27 -0.59 -14.59 9.74
C SER A 27 -1.04 -16.00 10.13
N GLY A 28 -0.32 -17.04 9.71
CA GLY A 28 -0.73 -18.44 9.91
C GLY A 28 -1.88 -18.88 9.01
N GLY A 29 -1.98 -18.31 7.81
CA GLY A 29 -2.96 -18.67 6.78
C GLY A 29 -4.19 -17.77 6.71
N ALA A 30 -4.30 -16.75 7.55
CA ALA A 30 -5.43 -15.81 7.52
C ALA A 30 -5.24 -14.72 6.46
N SER A 31 -6.27 -14.46 5.65
CA SER A 31 -6.22 -13.37 4.67
C SER A 31 -6.28 -12.00 5.34
N PHE A 32 -5.84 -10.97 4.60
CA PHE A 32 -5.90 -9.58 5.07
C PHE A 32 -7.31 -9.18 5.50
N CYS A 33 -8.31 -9.48 4.66
CA CYS A 33 -9.72 -9.17 4.92
C CYS A 33 -10.26 -9.91 6.16
N GLN A 34 -9.83 -11.16 6.39
CA GLN A 34 -10.24 -11.93 7.58
C GLN A 34 -9.66 -11.31 8.85
N VAL A 35 -8.37 -10.96 8.84
CA VAL A 35 -7.70 -10.34 9.99
C VAL A 35 -8.34 -9.00 10.35
N GLN A 36 -8.61 -8.16 9.35
CA GLN A 36 -9.28 -6.87 9.55
C GLN A 36 -10.67 -7.04 10.16
N ARG A 37 -11.45 -7.99 9.65
CA ARG A 37 -12.81 -8.28 10.15
C ARG A 37 -12.79 -8.80 11.59
N ASP A 38 -11.85 -9.68 11.91
CA ASP A 38 -11.73 -10.28 13.23
C ASP A 38 -11.11 -9.32 14.27
N GLY A 39 -10.60 -8.16 13.85
CA GLY A 39 -9.95 -7.19 14.74
C GLY A 39 -8.69 -7.71 15.41
N ARG A 40 -8.02 -8.71 14.82
CA ARG A 40 -6.86 -9.35 15.45
C ARG A 40 -5.68 -8.38 15.51
N VAL A 41 -5.02 -8.35 16.66
CA VAL A 41 -3.77 -7.59 16.82
C VAL A 41 -2.66 -8.38 16.15
N THR A 42 -2.15 -7.87 15.03
CA THR A 42 -1.21 -8.61 14.19
C THR A 42 0.21 -8.11 14.22
N GLY A 43 0.54 -7.12 15.05
CA GLY A 43 1.91 -6.69 15.41
C GLY A 43 2.91 -6.66 14.25
N GLY A 44 3.49 -7.81 13.91
CA GLY A 44 4.39 -8.00 12.77
C GLY A 44 3.80 -7.73 11.38
N LEU A 45 2.48 -7.74 11.18
CA LEU A 45 1.88 -7.59 9.83
C LEU A 45 1.65 -6.14 9.39
N LYS A 46 2.05 -5.16 10.20
CA LYS A 46 1.71 -3.75 9.94
C LYS A 46 2.33 -3.21 8.67
N TYR A 47 3.52 -3.68 8.32
CA TYR A 47 4.20 -3.29 7.10
C TYR A 47 3.43 -3.76 5.86
N GLU A 48 3.04 -5.03 5.80
CA GLU A 48 2.25 -5.61 4.71
C GLU A 48 0.84 -5.01 4.64
N GLU A 49 0.22 -4.67 5.78
CA GLU A 49 -1.04 -3.93 5.85
C GLU A 49 -0.91 -2.55 5.18
N GLY A 50 0.16 -1.81 5.47
CA GLY A 50 0.44 -0.53 4.80
C GLY A 50 0.57 -0.66 3.28
N ARG A 51 1.31 -1.67 2.83
CA ARG A 51 1.46 -1.98 1.39
C ARG A 51 0.11 -2.28 0.73
N MET A 52 -0.71 -3.13 1.35
CA MET A 52 -2.04 -3.48 0.85
C MET A 52 -2.94 -2.25 0.70
N VAL A 53 -2.98 -1.39 1.72
CA VAL A 53 -3.83 -0.19 1.69
C VAL A 53 -3.42 0.75 0.56
N ALA A 54 -2.12 1.04 0.41
CA ALA A 54 -1.61 1.91 -0.66
C ALA A 54 -1.91 1.34 -2.06
N LEU A 55 -1.67 0.03 -2.28
CA LEU A 55 -1.94 -0.60 -3.57
C LEU A 55 -3.44 -0.63 -3.90
N HIS A 56 -4.31 -0.87 -2.91
CA HIS A 56 -5.76 -0.82 -3.12
C HIS A 56 -6.26 0.59 -3.43
N PHE A 57 -5.70 1.61 -2.77
CA PHE A 57 -5.97 3.00 -3.08
C PHE A 57 -5.61 3.30 -4.55
N ALA A 58 -4.37 3.01 -4.95
CA ALA A 58 -3.89 3.28 -6.30
C ALA A 58 -4.72 2.57 -7.37
N ARG A 59 -5.04 1.28 -7.16
CA ARG A 59 -5.92 0.53 -8.06
C ARG A 59 -7.27 1.20 -8.22
N ARG A 60 -7.88 1.63 -7.10
CA ARG A 60 -9.20 2.26 -7.10
C ARG A 60 -9.16 3.62 -7.81
N ALA A 61 -8.15 4.45 -7.55
CA ALA A 61 -7.98 5.73 -8.21
C ALA A 61 -7.91 5.58 -9.74
N LEU A 62 -7.07 4.65 -10.22
CA LEU A 62 -6.93 4.36 -11.65
C LEU A 62 -8.18 3.76 -12.27
N GLN A 63 -8.87 2.86 -11.56
CA GLN A 63 -10.13 2.28 -12.04
C GLN A 63 -11.25 3.31 -12.17
N GLN A 64 -11.29 4.30 -11.27
CA GLN A 64 -12.37 5.29 -11.23
C GLN A 64 -12.10 6.49 -12.14
N ARG A 65 -10.83 6.90 -12.28
CA ARG A 65 -10.45 8.16 -12.92
C ARG A 65 -9.46 7.99 -14.08
N GLY A 66 -9.07 6.76 -14.39
CA GLY A 66 -8.09 6.47 -15.43
C GLY A 66 -6.77 7.20 -15.14
N GLU A 67 -6.26 7.90 -16.14
CA GLU A 67 -5.03 8.69 -16.06
C GLU A 67 -5.10 9.83 -15.06
N ALA A 68 -6.28 10.43 -14.84
CA ALA A 68 -6.45 11.45 -13.81
C ALA A 68 -6.28 10.90 -12.38
N GLY A 69 -6.36 9.58 -12.20
CA GLY A 69 -6.05 8.91 -10.94
C GLY A 69 -4.56 8.91 -10.57
N LEU A 70 -3.66 9.26 -11.51
CA LEU A 70 -2.22 9.39 -11.24
C LEU A 70 -1.93 10.55 -10.29
N ALA A 71 -2.62 11.68 -10.46
CA ALA A 71 -2.49 12.82 -9.57
C ALA A 71 -2.96 12.47 -8.14
N ASP A 72 -4.03 11.69 -8.01
CA ASP A 72 -4.51 11.22 -6.70
C ASP A 72 -3.49 10.31 -6.01
N ILE A 73 -2.77 9.48 -6.79
CA ILE A 73 -1.70 8.61 -6.27
C ILE A 73 -0.53 9.44 -5.76
N GLU A 74 -0.13 10.47 -6.49
CA GLU A 74 0.96 11.37 -6.09
C GLU A 74 0.59 12.15 -4.81
N GLU A 75 -0.64 12.68 -4.73
CA GLU A 75 -1.13 13.37 -3.53
C GLU A 75 -1.18 12.45 -2.30
N GLU A 76 -1.65 11.21 -2.48
CA GLU A 76 -1.67 10.22 -1.41
C GLU A 76 -0.25 9.83 -0.98
N GLU A 77 0.68 9.62 -1.92
CA GLU A 77 2.10 9.37 -1.61
C GLU A 77 2.68 10.48 -0.72
N GLN A 78 2.46 11.75 -1.06
CA GLN A 78 2.91 12.88 -0.24
C GLN A 78 2.30 12.86 1.17
N THR A 79 1.02 12.49 1.28
CA THR A 79 0.34 12.33 2.56
C THR A 79 0.98 11.25 3.42
N TRP A 80 1.37 10.12 2.81
CA TRP A 80 2.04 9.02 3.49
C TRP A 80 3.48 9.36 3.90
N LEU A 81 4.23 10.03 3.03
CA LEU A 81 5.58 10.51 3.32
C LEU A 81 5.59 11.48 4.49
N LYS A 82 4.66 12.47 4.49
CA LYS A 82 4.51 13.40 5.60
C LYS A 82 4.18 12.67 6.90
N ALA A 83 3.19 11.77 6.88
CA ALA A 83 2.81 11.00 8.06
C ALA A 83 3.96 10.12 8.58
N LEU A 84 4.79 9.56 7.70
CA LEU A 84 5.99 8.81 8.07
C LEU A 84 7.02 9.72 8.77
N ALA A 85 7.32 10.88 8.19
CA ALA A 85 8.23 11.86 8.77
C ALA A 85 7.74 12.34 10.16
N ASP A 86 6.44 12.62 10.29
CA ASP A 86 5.81 13.01 11.55
C ASP A 86 5.95 11.93 12.64
N LEU A 87 5.94 10.64 12.28
CA LEU A 87 6.17 9.54 13.21
C LEU A 87 7.65 9.38 13.58
N GLN A 88 8.55 9.57 12.62
CA GLN A 88 10.01 9.50 12.82
C GLN A 88 10.53 10.64 13.72
N ALA A 89 9.88 11.80 13.68
CA ALA A 89 10.23 12.95 14.52
C ALA A 89 9.79 12.82 15.99
N LYS A 90 9.03 11.76 16.35
CA LYS A 90 8.52 11.60 17.72
C LYS A 90 9.63 11.11 18.68
N PRO A 91 9.66 11.59 19.94
CA PRO A 91 10.62 11.12 20.95
C PRO A 91 10.53 9.62 21.25
N SER A 92 9.34 9.04 21.10
CA SER A 92 9.09 7.60 21.18
C SER A 92 8.52 7.13 19.85
N LEU A 93 9.21 6.21 19.18
CA LEU A 93 8.81 5.69 17.87
C LEU A 93 7.66 4.69 18.03
N PRO A 94 6.44 5.00 17.56
CA PRO A 94 5.35 4.04 17.56
C PRO A 94 5.59 3.01 16.46
N MET A 95 6.42 2.00 16.73
CA MET A 95 6.98 1.07 15.74
C MET A 95 5.94 0.43 14.80
N LEU A 96 4.75 0.10 15.31
CA LEU A 96 3.65 -0.45 14.50
C LEU A 96 3.15 0.55 13.45
N TRP A 97 3.00 1.81 13.82
CA TRP A 97 2.57 2.87 12.91
C TRP A 97 3.68 3.29 11.96
N LEU A 98 4.93 3.23 12.42
CA LEU A 98 6.10 3.44 11.57
C LEU A 98 6.17 2.38 10.47
N ALA A 99 6.07 1.10 10.83
CA ALA A 99 6.05 -0.02 9.89
C ALA A 99 4.88 0.10 8.90
N TYR A 100 3.68 0.43 9.39
CA TYR A 100 2.53 0.69 8.54
C TYR A 100 2.79 1.78 7.51
N ARG A 101 3.25 2.96 7.94
CA ARG A 101 3.52 4.07 7.01
C ARG A 101 4.64 3.76 6.04
N GLN A 102 5.72 3.13 6.50
CA GLN A 102 6.81 2.70 5.64
C GLN A 102 6.32 1.75 4.54
N GLY A 103 5.47 0.78 4.89
CA GLY A 103 4.92 -0.17 3.92
C GLY A 103 4.14 0.52 2.80
N GLY A 104 3.31 1.52 3.11
CA GLY A 104 2.59 2.24 2.05
C GLY A 104 3.50 3.12 1.21
N VAL A 105 4.49 3.79 1.80
CA VAL A 105 5.51 4.56 1.04
C VAL A 105 6.26 3.65 0.07
N ASP A 106 6.70 2.47 0.51
CA ASP A 106 7.42 1.52 -0.35
C ASP A 106 6.53 1.01 -1.49
N ALA A 107 5.21 0.87 -1.26
CA ALA A 107 4.27 0.53 -2.31
C ALA A 107 4.09 1.67 -3.34
N PHE A 108 4.06 2.93 -2.90
CA PHE A 108 4.03 4.09 -3.81
C PHE A 108 5.34 4.25 -4.60
N HIS A 109 6.49 4.02 -3.97
CA HIS A 109 7.76 3.98 -4.67
C HIS A 109 7.78 2.88 -5.75
N TRP A 110 7.34 1.66 -5.42
CA TRP A 110 7.21 0.60 -6.41
C TRP A 110 6.30 1.00 -7.58
N LEU A 111 5.17 1.67 -7.31
CA LEU A 111 4.28 2.20 -8.36
C LEU A 111 5.01 3.20 -9.26
N ARG A 112 5.82 4.10 -8.70
CA ARG A 112 6.65 5.05 -9.45
C ARG A 112 7.67 4.40 -10.36
N GLU A 113 8.29 3.32 -9.92
CA GLU A 113 9.16 2.51 -10.77
C GLU A 113 8.40 1.92 -11.95
N GLN A 114 7.09 1.66 -11.82
CA GLN A 114 6.27 1.21 -12.94
C GLN A 114 5.86 2.33 -13.91
N PHE A 115 5.94 3.60 -13.49
CA PHE A 115 5.64 4.79 -14.31
C PHE A 115 6.87 5.35 -15.05
N GLY A 116 8.06 5.13 -14.50
CA GLY A 116 9.32 5.73 -14.96
C GLY A 116 10.06 4.94 -16.05
N GLU A 117 9.51 3.82 -16.52
CA GLU A 117 9.98 3.01 -17.66
C GLU A 117 9.00 3.13 -18.84
#